data_AF-A0A7V3SZB1-F1
#
_entry.id   AF-A0A7V3SZB1-F1
#
_cell.length_a   1.000
_cell.length_b   1.000
_cell.length_c   1.000
_cell.angle_alpha   90.00
_cell.angle_beta   90.00
_cell.angle_gamma   90.00
#
_symmetry.space_group_name_H-M   'P 1'
#
loop_
_entity.id
_entity.type
_entity.pdbx_description
1 polymer ?
#
loop_
_entity_poly.entity_id
_entity_poly.type
_entity_poly.pdbx_seq_one_letter_code
_entity_poly.pdbx_strand_id
1 'polypeptide(L)'
;MNFLWGSFMNNKNGQGLKAAIDEHFNIMAVVKGIIISYIVTLLIFALFAFILSNTDFPEKYITPVVIITTIISVLIAGSITARTLKSRGWVNGSVVGMIYIAVLYLVSSVANRNFGVDRYVITM
;
A
#
# COMPACT_ATOMS: atom_id res chain seq x y z
N MET A 1 -28.32 27.54 40.36
CA MET A 1 -27.36 27.96 39.31
C MET A 1 -26.35 26.85 38.99
N ASN A 2 -26.77 25.58 38.90
CA ASN A 2 -25.87 24.41 38.82
C ASN A 2 -26.18 23.51 37.60
N PHE A 3 -26.67 24.05 36.49
CA PHE A 3 -27.15 23.25 35.36
C PHE A 3 -26.19 23.19 34.16
N LEU A 4 -25.09 23.95 34.17
CA LEU A 4 -24.27 24.15 32.97
C LEU A 4 -22.85 23.56 33.04
N TRP A 5 -22.41 23.02 34.18
CA TRP A 5 -21.05 22.48 34.31
C TRP A 5 -20.93 20.99 33.94
N GLY A 6 -22.04 20.24 33.94
CA GLY A 6 -22.04 18.81 33.63
C GLY A 6 -21.92 18.45 32.15
N SER A 7 -22.23 19.38 31.22
CA SER A 7 -22.15 19.09 29.78
C SER A 7 -20.75 19.31 29.17
N PHE A 8 -19.85 20.01 29.87
CA PHE A 8 -18.50 20.30 29.41
C PHE A 8 -17.47 19.22 29.79
N MET A 9 -17.82 18.28 30.68
CA MET A 9 -16.99 17.11 31.02
C MET A 9 -17.41 15.85 30.25
N ASN A 10 -17.73 15.99 28.96
CA ASN A 10 -17.86 14.83 28.08
C ASN A 10 -16.46 14.36 27.65
N ASN A 11 -16.10 13.18 28.14
CA ASN A 11 -14.87 12.44 27.89
C ASN A 11 -14.62 12.19 26.39
N LYS A 12 -14.06 13.18 25.70
CA LYS A 12 -13.61 13.06 24.29
C LYS A 12 -12.37 12.17 24.14
N ASN A 13 -11.63 11.94 25.23
CA ASN A 13 -10.39 11.18 25.23
C ASN A 13 -10.66 9.66 25.09
N GLY A 14 -11.72 9.16 25.72
CA GLY A 14 -12.15 7.76 25.59
C GLY A 14 -12.86 7.45 24.26
N GLN A 15 -13.56 8.42 23.67
CA GLN A 15 -14.30 8.23 22.41
C GLN A 15 -13.38 8.23 21.18
N GLY A 16 -12.34 9.07 21.16
CA GLY A 16 -11.34 9.06 20.08
C GLY A 16 -10.44 7.81 20.08
N LEU A 17 -10.18 7.25 21.27
CA LEU A 17 -9.43 6.00 21.45
C LEU A 17 -10.30 4.78 21.11
N LYS A 18 -11.55 4.74 21.57
CA LYS A 18 -12.50 3.68 21.19
C LYS A 18 -12.79 3.68 19.70
N ALA A 19 -13.01 4.83 19.06
CA ALA A 19 -13.17 4.89 17.60
C ALA A 19 -11.90 4.50 16.82
N ALA A 20 -10.71 4.59 17.42
CA ALA A 20 -9.46 4.08 16.84
C ALA A 20 -9.32 2.56 16.95
N ILE A 21 -9.94 1.96 17.97
CA ILE A 21 -9.84 0.53 18.31
C ILE A 21 -11.04 -0.26 17.73
N ASP A 22 -12.22 0.35 17.69
CA ASP A 22 -13.47 -0.16 17.10
C ASP A 22 -13.55 0.09 15.59
N GLU A 23 -12.49 0.66 14.99
CA GLU A 23 -12.33 0.68 13.55
C GLU A 23 -12.08 -0.77 13.11
N HIS A 24 -13.15 -1.49 12.80
CA HIS A 24 -13.08 -2.83 12.25
C HIS A 24 -12.22 -2.78 11.00
N PHE A 25 -10.95 -3.14 11.15
CA PHE A 25 -9.97 -3.16 10.08
C PHE A 25 -10.54 -4.05 8.99
N ASN A 26 -11.01 -3.44 7.90
CA ASN A 26 -11.69 -4.19 6.85
C ASN A 26 -10.62 -4.86 5.99
N ILE A 27 -10.09 -5.98 6.49
CA ILE A 27 -9.06 -6.79 5.85
C ILE A 27 -9.49 -7.12 4.41
N MET A 28 -10.79 -7.34 4.18
CA MET A 28 -11.35 -7.59 2.85
C MET A 28 -11.15 -6.40 1.90
N ALA A 29 -11.27 -5.17 2.38
CA ALA A 29 -11.01 -3.97 1.58
C ALA A 29 -9.52 -3.83 1.25
N VAL A 30 -8.63 -4.13 2.21
CA VAL A 30 -7.18 -4.11 2.03
C VAL A 30 -6.75 -5.15 0.98
N VAL A 31 -7.22 -6.39 1.11
CA VAL A 31 -6.94 -7.47 0.16
C VAL A 31 -7.45 -7.12 -1.24
N LYS A 32 -8.68 -6.60 -1.37
CA LYS A 32 -9.20 -6.14 -2.66
C LYS A 32 -8.36 -5.01 -3.28
N GLY A 33 -7.92 -4.04 -2.47
CA GLY A 33 -7.05 -2.95 -2.94
C GLY A 33 -5.72 -3.45 -3.47
N ILE A 34 -5.08 -4.40 -2.76
CA ILE A 34 -3.82 -5.03 -3.18
C ILE A 34 -4.00 -5.82 -4.48
N ILE A 35 -5.06 -6.63 -4.59
CA ILE A 35 -5.34 -7.41 -5.81
C ILE A 35 -5.54 -6.48 -7.02
N ILE A 36 -6.34 -5.42 -6.88
CA ILE A 36 -6.57 -4.45 -7.96
C ILE A 36 -5.25 -3.79 -8.37
N SER A 37 -4.40 -3.42 -7.41
CA SER A 37 -3.09 -2.84 -7.70
C SER A 37 -2.23 -3.80 -8.52
N TYR A 38 -2.12 -5.07 -8.14
CA TYR A 38 -1.30 -6.04 -8.87
C TYR A 38 -1.82 -6.30 -10.28
N ILE A 39 -3.14 -6.29 -10.50
CA ILE A 39 -3.72 -6.39 -11.84
C ILE A 39 -3.28 -5.20 -12.71
N VAL A 40 -3.31 -3.99 -12.16
CA VAL A 40 -2.82 -2.78 -12.86
C VAL A 40 -1.32 -2.87 -13.12
N THR A 41 -0.52 -3.32 -12.16
CA THR A 41 0.94 -3.53 -12.34
C THR A 41 1.22 -4.50 -13.48
N LEU A 42 0.50 -5.63 -13.53
CA LEU A 42 0.66 -6.64 -14.58
C LEU A 42 0.33 -6.08 -15.97
N LEU A 43 -0.73 -5.26 -16.09
CA LEU A 43 -1.07 -4.59 -17.34
C LEU A 43 0.03 -3.62 -17.79
N ILE A 44 0.58 -2.81 -16.88
CA ILE A 44 1.67 -1.87 -17.18
C ILE A 44 2.92 -2.62 -17.61
N PHE A 45 3.30 -3.69 -16.90
CA PHE A 45 4.46 -4.50 -17.24
C PHE A 45 4.28 -5.27 -18.55
N ALA A 46 3.07 -5.76 -18.86
CA ALA A 46 2.79 -6.38 -20.15
C ALA A 46 2.98 -5.38 -21.31
N LEU A 47 2.50 -4.14 -21.14
CA LEU A 47 2.71 -3.08 -22.12
C LEU A 47 4.19 -2.72 -22.26
N PHE A 48 4.91 -2.61 -21.13
CA PHE A 48 6.34 -2.32 -21.13
C PHE A 48 7.16 -3.42 -21.80
N ALA A 49 6.84 -4.69 -21.53
CA ALA A 49 7.46 -5.85 -22.19
C ALA A 49 7.21 -5.86 -23.70
N PHE A 50 6.00 -5.48 -24.14
CA PHE A 50 5.70 -5.35 -25.56
C PHE A 50 6.54 -4.26 -26.24
N ILE A 51 6.74 -3.11 -25.57
CA ILE A 51 7.62 -2.05 -26.07
C ILE A 51 9.06 -2.55 -26.16
N LEU A 52 9.58 -3.16 -25.09
CA LEU A 52 10.95 -3.72 -25.07
C LEU A 52 11.16 -4.75 -26.17
N SER A 53 10.15 -5.58 -26.47
CA SER A 53 10.24 -6.60 -27.51
C SER A 53 10.31 -6.03 -28.94
N ASN A 54 9.90 -4.77 -29.15
CA ASN A 54 9.82 -4.16 -30.48
C ASN A 54 10.79 -2.98 -30.67
N THR A 55 11.58 -2.63 -29.65
CA THR A 55 12.53 -1.50 -29.72
C THR A 55 13.86 -1.88 -29.08
N ASP A 56 14.96 -1.37 -29.64
CA ASP A 56 16.29 -1.41 -29.02
C ASP A 56 16.35 -0.45 -27.83
N PHE A 57 15.61 -0.79 -26.77
CA PHE A 57 15.49 0.03 -25.58
C PHE A 57 16.75 -0.15 -24.71
N PRO A 58 17.50 0.92 -24.40
CA PRO A 58 18.74 0.78 -23.63
C PRO A 58 18.45 0.22 -22.23
N GLU A 59 19.15 -0.86 -21.83
CA GLU A 59 18.95 -1.55 -20.55
C GLU A 59 19.03 -0.62 -19.33
N LYS A 60 19.80 0.49 -19.43
CA LYS A 60 19.89 1.54 -18.40
C LYS A 60 18.54 2.14 -18.00
N TYR A 61 17.51 2.02 -18.83
CA TYR A 61 16.17 2.52 -18.56
C TYR A 61 15.23 1.47 -17.95
N ILE A 62 15.61 0.18 -17.93
CA ILE A 62 14.77 -0.89 -17.33
C ILE A 62 14.61 -0.63 -15.82
N THR A 63 15.71 -0.45 -15.09
CA THR A 63 15.67 -0.23 -13.64
C THR A 63 14.86 1.02 -13.23
N PRO A 64 15.07 2.21 -13.83
CA PRO A 64 14.24 3.37 -13.53
C PRO A 64 12.75 3.15 -13.77
N VAL A 65 12.37 2.49 -14.86
CA VAL A 65 10.95 2.24 -15.19
C VAL A 65 10.30 1.32 -14.17
N VAL A 66 11.00 0.26 -13.75
CA VAL A 66 10.50 -0.65 -12.71
C VAL A 66 10.26 0.11 -11.40
N ILE A 67 11.24 0.91 -10.95
CA ILE A 67 11.12 1.69 -9.71
C ILE A 67 9.92 2.66 -9.77
N ILE A 68 9.79 3.41 -10.85
CA ILE A 68 8.68 4.37 -11.03
C ILE A 68 7.34 3.64 -11.02
N THR A 69 7.25 2.49 -11.71
CA THR A 69 6.03 1.69 -11.77
C THR A 69 5.64 1.15 -10.40
N THR A 70 6.62 0.65 -9.63
CA THR A 70 6.40 0.16 -8.27
C THR A 70 5.87 1.28 -7.37
N ILE A 71 6.47 2.48 -7.42
CA ILE A 71 6.00 3.64 -6.64
C ILE A 71 4.54 3.99 -7.00
N ILE A 72 4.22 4.09 -8.30
CA ILE A 72 2.87 4.40 -8.76
C ILE A 72 1.88 3.32 -8.30
N SER A 73 2.26 2.05 -8.40
CA SER A 73 1.45 0.93 -7.96
C SER A 73 1.11 1.01 -6.46
N VAL A 74 2.12 1.22 -5.60
CA VAL A 74 1.92 1.37 -4.14
C VAL A 74 0.99 2.53 -3.83
N LEU A 75 1.17 3.66 -4.52
CA LEU A 75 0.33 4.84 -4.35
C LEU A 75 -1.13 4.57 -4.75
N ILE A 76 -1.36 3.84 -5.84
CA ILE A 76 -2.71 3.45 -6.28
C ILE A 76 -3.34 2.50 -5.24
N ALA A 77 -2.61 1.46 -4.80
CA ALA A 77 -3.08 0.51 -3.78
C ALA A 77 -3.49 1.22 -2.49
N GLY A 78 -2.62 2.10 -1.98
CA GLY A 78 -2.86 2.90 -0.79
C GLY A 78 -4.03 3.87 -0.98
N SER A 79 -4.11 4.53 -2.14
CA SER A 79 -5.18 5.49 -2.44
C SER A 79 -6.56 4.85 -2.56
N ILE A 80 -6.67 3.69 -3.23
CA ILE A 80 -7.95 2.97 -3.36
C ILE A 80 -8.43 2.51 -1.99
N THR A 81 -7.53 1.94 -1.18
CA THR A 81 -7.85 1.47 0.16
C THR A 81 -8.21 2.63 1.11
N ALA A 82 -7.45 3.73 1.06
CA ALA A 82 -7.71 4.94 1.84
C ALA A 82 -9.01 5.67 1.44
N ARG A 83 -9.42 5.61 0.16
CA ARG A 83 -10.71 6.15 -0.28
C ARG A 83 -11.89 5.30 0.17
N THR A 84 -11.70 3.98 0.29
CA THR A 84 -12.72 3.04 0.74
C THR A 84 -12.97 3.15 2.25
N LEU A 85 -11.92 3.45 3.01
CA LEU A 85 -11.96 3.68 4.45
C LEU A 85 -11.95 5.19 4.70
N LYS A 86 -13.14 5.81 4.74
CA LYS A 86 -13.38 7.27 4.86
C LYS A 86 -12.75 7.95 6.11
N SER A 87 -12.09 7.17 6.98
CA SER A 87 -11.45 7.55 8.22
C SER A 87 -9.96 7.22 8.14
N ARG A 88 -9.09 8.15 8.60
CA ARG A 88 -7.63 7.98 8.76
C ARG A 88 -6.86 7.48 7.51
N GLY A 89 -7.09 8.11 6.35
CA GLY A 89 -6.45 7.74 5.09
C GLY A 89 -4.92 7.60 5.12
N TRP A 90 -4.21 8.35 5.98
CA TRP A 90 -2.75 8.19 6.14
C TRP A 90 -2.35 6.90 6.87
N VAL A 91 -3.11 6.49 7.90
CA VAL A 91 -2.88 5.23 8.65
C VAL A 91 -3.23 4.03 7.77
N ASN A 92 -4.33 4.10 7.03
CA ASN A 92 -4.71 3.03 6.12
C ASN A 92 -3.71 2.91 4.95
N GLY A 93 -3.21 4.04 4.44
CA GLY A 93 -2.17 4.06 3.41
C GLY A 93 -0.85 3.44 3.89
N SER A 94 -0.41 3.74 5.12
CA SER A 94 0.83 3.18 5.66
C SER A 94 0.74 1.68 5.92
N VAL A 95 -0.40 1.18 6.43
CA VAL A 95 -0.62 -0.26 6.59
C VAL A 95 -0.62 -0.98 5.25
N VAL A 96 -1.26 -0.41 4.22
CA VAL A 96 -1.23 -0.99 2.87
C VAL A 96 0.18 -1.02 2.29
N GLY A 97 0.94 0.07 2.43
CA GLY A 97 2.33 0.12 1.99
C GLY A 97 3.21 -0.93 2.70
N MET A 98 3.01 -1.11 4.00
CA MET A 98 3.72 -2.11 4.79
C MET A 98 3.39 -3.54 4.35
N ILE A 99 2.11 -3.84 4.10
CA ILE A 99 1.69 -5.14 3.56
C ILE A 99 2.25 -5.35 2.15
N TYR A 100 2.24 -4.33 1.29
CA TYR A 100 2.77 -4.43 -0.08
C TYR A 100 4.27 -4.75 -0.08
N ILE A 101 5.07 -4.07 0.76
CA ILE A 101 6.50 -4.37 0.92
C ILE A 101 6.70 -5.79 1.45
N ALA A 102 5.88 -6.24 2.40
CA ALA A 102 5.96 -7.61 2.91
C ALA A 102 5.67 -8.66 1.81
N VAL A 103 4.67 -8.41 0.96
CA VAL A 103 4.36 -9.29 -0.18
C VAL A 103 5.52 -9.30 -1.19
N LEU A 104 6.05 -8.13 -1.57
CA LEU A 104 7.20 -8.05 -2.48
C LEU A 104 8.43 -8.78 -1.92
N TYR A 105 8.70 -8.63 -0.62
CA TYR A 105 9.78 -9.33 0.06
C TYR A 105 9.61 -10.85 -0.05
N LEU A 106 8.42 -11.37 0.26
CA LEU A 106 8.13 -12.80 0.19
C LEU A 106 8.26 -13.33 -1.25
N VAL A 107 7.73 -12.60 -2.23
CA VAL A 107 7.84 -12.98 -3.65
C VAL A 107 9.30 -12.99 -4.10
N SER A 108 10.06 -11.94 -3.79
CA SER A 108 11.48 -11.84 -4.12
C SER A 108 12.29 -12.95 -3.44
N SER A 109 12.00 -13.24 -2.18
CA SER A 109 12.70 -14.27 -1.43
C SER A 109 12.45 -15.68 -1.98
N VAL A 110 11.20 -15.99 -2.37
CA VAL A 110 10.85 -17.25 -3.03
C VAL A 110 11.51 -17.37 -4.40
N ALA A 111 11.50 -16.29 -5.19
CA ALA A 111 12.12 -16.25 -6.52
C ALA A 111 13.64 -16.48 -6.46
N ASN A 112 14.32 -15.87 -5.48
CA ASN A 112 15.77 -15.96 -5.33
C ASN A 112 16.23 -17.14 -4.45
N ARG A 113 15.29 -17.92 -3.88
CA ARG A 113 15.54 -18.96 -2.86
C ARG A 113 16.45 -18.49 -1.72
N ASN A 114 16.40 -17.19 -1.43
CA ASN A 114 17.25 -16.55 -0.45
C ASN A 114 16.35 -15.70 0.45
N PHE A 115 16.36 -16.00 1.74
CA PHE A 115 15.62 -15.28 2.79
C PHE A 115 16.49 -14.23 3.48
N GLY A 116 17.71 -13.99 2.99
CA GLY A 116 18.54 -12.87 3.38
C GLY A 116 18.00 -11.56 2.80
N VAL A 117 18.04 -10.50 3.62
CA VAL A 117 17.77 -9.14 3.16
C VAL A 117 19.01 -8.65 2.40
N ASP A 118 19.13 -9.07 1.14
CA ASP A 118 20.20 -8.66 0.25
C ASP A 118 19.87 -7.37 -0.50
N ARG A 119 20.90 -6.68 -1.01
CA ARG A 119 20.72 -5.42 -1.76
C ARG A 119 19.74 -5.57 -2.93
N TYR A 120 19.68 -6.76 -3.51
CA TYR A 120 18.74 -7.13 -4.56
C TYR A 120 17.28 -6.96 -4.11
N VAL A 121 16.93 -7.34 -2.89
CA VAL A 121 15.56 -7.18 -2.31
C VAL A 121 15.16 -5.71 -2.21
N ILE A 122 16.12 -4.80 -2.02
CA ILE A 122 15.87 -3.36 -1.88
C ILE A 122 15.75 -2.67 -3.25
N THR A 123 16.37 -3.25 -4.28
CA THR A 123 16.38 -2.69 -5.65
C THR A 123 15.40 -3.37 -6.61
N MET A 124 14.77 -4.47 -6.21
CA MET A 124 13.75 -5.21 -6.97
C MET A 124 12.36 -4.58 -6.84
#